data_AF-A0A843LAR1-F1
#
_entry.id   AF-A0A843LAR1-F1
#
_cell.length_a   1.000
_cell.length_b   1.000
_cell.length_c   1.000
_cell.angle_alpha   90.00
_cell.angle_beta   90.00
_cell.angle_gamma   90.00
#
_symmetry.space_group_name_H-M   'P 1'
#
loop_
_entity.id
_entity.type
_entity.pdbx_description
1 polymer ?
#
loop_
_entity_poly.entity_id
_entity_poly.type
_entity_poly.pdbx_seq_one_letter_code
_entity_poly.pdbx_strand_id
1 'polypeptide(L)' 'MKNTTKEPLVVTREAVEAYEKKTGFHGIGQIMVEDGHWKIVSGKGSLCRKS' A
#
# COMPACT_ATOMS: atom_id res chain seq x y z
N MET A 1 8.96 -11.14 -22.79
CA MET A 1 8.69 -9.94 -21.96
C MET A 1 8.56 -10.42 -20.53
N LYS A 2 9.27 -9.83 -19.57
CA LYS A 2 9.20 -10.27 -18.17
C LYS A 2 7.86 -9.76 -17.64
N ASN A 3 6.86 -10.62 -17.59
CA ASN A 3 5.62 -10.36 -16.90
C ASN A 3 5.95 -10.31 -15.41
N THR A 4 6.50 -9.19 -14.95
CA THR A 4 6.54 -8.86 -13.53
C THR A 4 5.09 -8.58 -13.18
N THR A 5 4.33 -9.63 -12.88
CA THR A 5 3.13 -9.56 -12.07
C THR A 5 3.60 -8.93 -10.76
N LYS A 6 3.61 -7.60 -10.72
CA LYS A 6 4.00 -6.84 -9.54
C LYS A 6 2.89 -7.10 -8.56
N GLU A 7 3.12 -8.04 -7.65
CA GLU A 7 2.21 -8.29 -6.55
C GLU A 7 1.95 -6.95 -5.86
N PRO A 8 0.69 -6.62 -5.55
CA PRO A 8 0.34 -5.33 -4.99
C PRO A 8 1.09 -5.14 -3.67
N LEU A 9 1.70 -3.97 -3.51
CA LEU A 9 2.44 -3.63 -2.30
C LEU A 9 1.45 -3.56 -1.14
N VAL A 10 1.60 -4.47 -0.20
CA VAL A 10 0.78 -4.48 1.01
C VAL A 10 1.28 -3.38 1.94
N VAL A 11 0.42 -2.40 2.20
CA VAL A 11 0.72 -1.27 3.08
C VAL A 11 -0.30 -1.22 4.20
N THR A 12 0.11 -0.77 5.39
CA THR A 12 -0.84 -0.54 6.49
C THR A 12 -1.45 0.84 6.35
N ARG A 13 -2.67 0.99 6.87
CA ARG A 13 -3.33 2.30 6.95
C ARG A 13 -2.46 3.33 7.69
N GLU A 14 -1.79 2.93 8.77
CA GLU A 14 -0.86 3.77 9.52
C GLU A 14 0.32 4.26 8.67
N ALA A 15 0.87 3.42 7.79
CA ALA A 15 1.97 3.79 6.91
C ALA A 15 1.52 4.80 5.85
N VAL A 16 0.30 4.64 5.32
CA VAL A 16 -0.33 5.61 4.43
C VAL A 16 -0.51 6.94 5.18
N GLU A 17 -1.20 6.94 6.32
CA GLU A 17 -1.45 8.16 7.10
C GLU A 17 -0.16 8.90 7.50
N ALA A 18 0.89 8.16 7.89
CA ALA A 18 2.20 8.74 8.20
C ALA A 18 2.88 9.36 6.96
N TYR A 19 2.76 8.72 5.79
CA TYR A 19 3.27 9.23 4.53
C TYR A 19 2.51 10.50 4.09
N GLU A 20 1.19 10.48 4.16
CA GLU A 20 0.32 11.61 3.85
C GLU A 20 0.64 12.81 4.76
N LYS A 21 0.78 12.57 6.08
CA LYS A 21 1.16 13.60 7.06
C LYS A 21 2.57 14.16 6.82
N LYS A 22 3.51 13.33 6.36
CA LYS A 22 4.90 13.74 6.11
C LYS A 22 5.06 14.51 4.80
N THR A 23 4.27 14.19 3.78
CA THR A 23 4.41 14.73 2.43
C THR A 23 3.37 15.80 2.10
N GLY A 24 2.27 15.87 2.86
CA GLY A 24 1.12 16.71 2.55
C GLY A 24 0.24 16.15 1.42
N PHE A 25 0.56 14.98 0.86
CA PHE A 25 -0.25 14.30 -0.14
C PHE A 25 -1.38 13.54 0.55
N HIS A 26 -2.55 14.14 0.67
CA HIS A 26 -3.76 13.44 1.10
C HIS A 26 -4.43 12.73 -0.09
N GLY A 27 -4.84 11.48 0.09
CA GLY A 27 -5.53 10.65 -0.89
C GLY A 27 -4.64 9.66 -1.66
N ILE A 28 -3.31 9.69 -1.50
CA ILE A 28 -2.41 8.84 -2.31
C ILE A 28 -2.63 7.35 -2.04
N GLY A 29 -2.98 6.98 -0.81
CA GLY A 29 -3.29 5.59 -0.47
C GLY A 29 -4.50 5.07 -1.23
N GLN A 30 -5.52 5.91 -1.42
CA GLN A 30 -6.74 5.53 -2.14
C GLN A 30 -6.46 5.38 -3.63
N ILE A 31 -5.75 6.33 -4.24
CA ILE A 31 -5.35 6.30 -5.65
C ILE A 31 -4.52 5.05 -5.96
N MET A 32 -3.55 4.72 -5.10
CA MET A 32 -2.70 3.55 -5.30
C MET A 32 -3.43 2.22 -5.12
N VAL A 33 -4.49 2.18 -4.30
CA VAL A 33 -5.36 1.00 -4.17
C VAL A 33 -6.29 0.86 -5.37
N GLU A 34 -6.88 1.96 -5.84
CA GLU A 34 -7.72 1.96 -7.04
C GLU A 34 -6.92 1.54 -8.29
N ASP A 35 -5.67 1.99 -8.39
CA ASP A 35 -4.76 1.61 -9.47
C ASP A 35 -4.23 0.16 -9.32
N GLY A 36 -4.59 -0.55 -8.25
CA GLY A 36 -4.19 -1.93 -7.99
C GLY A 36 -2.72 -2.09 -7.62
N HIS A 37 -2.00 -0.99 -7.39
CA HIS A 37 -0.59 -1.02 -6.99
C HIS A 37 -0.43 -1.33 -5.51
N TRP A 38 -1.34 -0.85 -4.67
CA TRP A 38 -1.29 -1.03 -3.22
C TRP A 38 -2.47 -1.84 -2.71
N LYS A 39 -2.24 -2.55 -1.61
CA LYS A 39 -3.30 -3.21 -0.85
C LYS A 39 -3.24 -2.71 0.58
N ILE A 40 -4.18 -1.85 0.96
CA ILE A 40 -4.27 -1.35 2.34
C ILE A 40 -4.87 -2.44 3.23
N VAL A 41 -4.08 -2.93 4.19
CA VAL A 41 -4.56 -3.84 5.22
C VAL A 41 -4.89 -3.06 6.50
N SER A 42 -6.13 -3.16 6.95
CA SER A 42 -6.61 -2.57 8.19
C SER A 42 -6.51 -3.62 9.30
N GLY A 43 -5.29 -3.83 9.81
CA GLY A 43 -5.07 -4.81 10.87
C GLY A 43 -3.64 -4.77 11.39
N LYS A 44 -3.50 -4.71 12.72
CA LYS A 44 -2.25 -4.93 13.44
C LYS A 44 -1.75 -6.33 13.07
N GLY A 45 -0.77 -6.42 12.17
CA GLY A 45 0.06 -7.62 11.99
C GLY A 45 -0.56 -8.85 11.29
N SER A 46 -1.41 -8.71 10.27
CA SER A 46 -1.68 -9.85 9.38
C SER A 46 -0.67 -9.91 8.24
N LEU A 47 0.50 -10.47 8.56
CA LEU A 47 1.49 -11.12 7.69
C LEU A 47 1.69 -10.55 6.26
N CYS A 48 2.64 -9.62 6.12
CA CYS A 48 3.52 -9.66 4.95
C CYS A 48 4.39 -10.92 5.07
N ARG A 49 3.93 -12.06 4.54
CA ARG A 49 4.74 -13.27 4.46
C ARG A 49 5.68 -13.09 3.26
N LYS A 50 6.96 -12.83 3.50
CA LYS A 50 7.99 -13.03 2.47
C LYS A 50 7.96 -14.52 2.11
N SER A 51 7.45 -14.85 0.93
CA SER A 51 7.68 -16.16 0.33
C SER A 51 9.05 -16.21 -0.33
#